data_AF-A0A660ZAP5-F1
#
_entry.id   AF-A0A660ZAP5-F1
#
_cell.length_a   1.000
_cell.length_b   1.000
_cell.length_c   1.000
_cell.angle_alpha   90.00
_cell.angle_beta   90.00
_cell.angle_gamma   90.00
#
_symmetry.space_group_name_H-M   'P 1'
#
loop_
_entity.id
_entity.type
_entity.pdbx_description
1 polymer ?
#
loop_
_entity_poly.entity_id
_entity_poly.type
_entity_poly.pdbx_seq_one_letter_code
_entity_poly.pdbx_strand_id
1 'polypeptide(L)' 'MGVAEEVFESNHSIVFDDAENRLHTIKAVMVATLGN' A
#
# COMPACT_ATOMS: atom_id res chain seq x y z
N MET A 1 0.72 13.86 16.72
CA MET A 1 -0.50 13.60 15.94
C MET A 1 -0.29 12.27 15.24
N GLY A 2 -1.05 11.26 15.66
CA GLY A 2 -1.00 9.91 15.11
C GLY A 2 -2.44 9.38 15.06
N VAL A 3 -2.65 8.30 14.30
CA VAL A 3 -3.94 7.62 14.26
C VAL A 3 -4.10 6.85 15.58
N ALA A 4 -5.31 6.79 16.13
CA ALA A 4 -5.58 5.99 17.31
C ALA A 4 -5.49 4.49 16.99
N GLU A 5 -5.00 3.68 17.92
CA GLU A 5 -4.81 2.22 17.71
C GLU A 5 -6.13 1.53 17.32
N GLU A 6 -7.22 1.90 17.98
CA GLU A 6 -8.56 1.39 17.69
C GLU A 6 -8.99 1.65 16.24
N VAL A 7 -8.54 2.75 15.63
CA VAL A 7 -8.82 3.07 14.23
C VAL A 7 -7.88 2.30 13.32
N PHE A 8 -6.61 2.16 13.70
CA PHE A 8 -5.59 1.43 12.96
C PHE A 8 -5.92 -0.06 12.81
N GLU A 9 -6.44 -0.69 13.86
CA GLU A 9 -6.85 -2.10 13.87
C GLU A 9 -8.33 -2.31 13.48
N SER A 10 -9.09 -1.24 13.21
CA SER A 10 -10.49 -1.37 12.79
C SER A 10 -10.63 -1.79 11.32
N ASN A 11 -11.82 -2.30 10.97
CA ASN A 11 -12.21 -2.58 9.59
C ASN A 11 -12.25 -1.34 8.67
N HIS A 12 -12.16 -0.13 9.22
CA HIS A 12 -12.05 1.10 8.42
C HIS A 12 -10.61 1.40 7.99
N SER A 13 -9.63 0.64 8.51
CA SER A 13 -8.22 0.78 8.19
C SER A 13 -7.88 0.09 6.88
N ILE A 14 -7.43 0.88 5.90
CA ILE A 14 -7.00 0.41 4.56
C ILE A 14 -5.47 0.42 4.40
N VAL A 15 -4.74 0.62 5.50
CA VAL A 15 -3.29 0.86 5.47
C VAL A 15 -2.50 -0.35 4.97
N PHE A 16 -3.00 -1.56 5.20
CA PHE A 16 -2.37 -2.79 4.70
C PHE A 16 -2.58 -2.97 3.20
N ASP A 17 -3.79 -2.69 2.70
CA ASP A 17 -4.10 -2.68 1.27
C ASP A 17 -3.27 -1.62 0.53
N ASP A 18 -3.16 -0.41 1.09
CA ASP A 18 -2.29 0.64 0.54
C ASP A 18 -0.82 0.22 0.53
N ALA A 19 -0.35 -0.41 1.61
CA ALA A 19 1.02 -0.91 1.69
C ALA A 19 1.30 -1.99 0.62
N GLU A 20 0.35 -2.88 0.35
CA GLU A 20 0.47 -3.86 -0.74
C GLU A 20 0.48 -3.17 -2.12
N ASN A 21 -0.41 -2.21 -2.34
CA ASN A 21 -0.51 -1.47 -3.59
C ASN A 21 0.78 -0.71 -3.96
N ARG A 22 1.61 -0.34 -2.97
CA ARG A 22 2.95 0.23 -3.23
C ARG A 22 3.85 -0.75 -3.96
N LEU A 23 3.87 -2.02 -3.54
CA LEU A 23 4.66 -3.05 -4.20
C LEU A 23 4.17 -3.29 -5.64
N HIS A 24 2.86 -3.36 -5.84
CA HIS A 24 2.28 -3.56 -7.17
C HIS A 24 2.55 -2.39 -8.11
N THR A 25 2.50 -1.16 -7.60
CA THR A 25 2.83 0.05 -8.37
C THR A 25 4.30 0.05 -8.78
N ILE A 26 5.21 -0.26 -7.85
CA ILE A 26 6.64 -0.38 -8.16
C ILE A 26 6.86 -1.46 -9.22
N LYS A 27 6.22 -2.63 -9.07
CA LYS A 27 6.30 -3.71 -10.06
C LYS A 27 5.82 -3.24 -11.44
N ALA A 28 4.70 -2.53 -11.53
CA ALA A 28 4.19 -2.01 -12.80
C ALA A 28 5.17 -1.03 -13.45
N VAL A 29 5.75 -0.12 -12.67
CA VAL A 29 6.78 0.81 -13.16
C VAL A 29 8.02 0.07 -13.64
N MET A 30 8.50 -0.93 -12.89
CA MET A 30 9.65 -1.75 -13.27
C MET A 30 9.40 -2.51 -14.58
N VAL A 31 8.23 -3.14 -14.73
CA VAL A 31 7.85 -3.81 -15.98
C VAL A 31 7.76 -2.81 -17.13
N ALA A 32 7.12 -1.66 -16.93
CA ALA A 32 6.95 -0.65 -17.98
C ALA A 32 8.27 -0.03 -18.46
N THR A 33 9.31 -0.05 -17.62
CA THR A 33 10.60 0.61 -17.91
C THR A 33 11.72 -0.36 -18.25
N LEU A 34 11.68 -1.58 -17.71
CA LEU A 34 12.75 -2.58 -17.84
C LEU A 34 12.27 -3.91 -18.45
N GLY A 35 10.97 -4.10 -18.63
CA GLY A 35 10.39 -5.31 -19.23
C GLY A 35 10.47 -5.30 -20.74
N ASN A 36 11.65 -5.67 -21.26
CA ASN A 36 11.85 -6.15 -22.64
C ASN A 36 12.19 -7.64 -22.60
#